data_AF-A0A3E4LUK1-F1
#
_entry.id   AF-A0A3E4LUK1-F1
#
_cell.length_a   1.000
_cell.length_b   1.000
_cell.length_c   1.000
_cell.angle_alpha   90.00
_cell.angle_beta   90.00
_cell.angle_gamma   90.00
#
_symmetry.space_group_name_H-M   'P 1'
#
loop_
_entity.id
_entity.type
_entity.pdbx_description
1 polymer ?
#
loop_
_entity_poly.entity_id
_entity_poly.type
_entity_poly.pdbx_seq_one_letter_code
_entity_poly.pdbx_strand_id
1 'polypeptide(L)'
;MRTDWLPFDLTSPAGQRIEVKSASYLQSWDEAYHEHIQFSIAPHRAWDPKAGYSPDVKRHSDLYVFCLYKALTKDVSPLALEYWEFYVLPTYVLNEQKPNQKNISLNSLKALKPYITDFAGLRDVILNCPTKRA
;
A
#
# COMPACT_ATOMS: atom_id res chain seq x y z
N MET A 1 -15.29 3.18 10.82
CA MET A 1 -15.03 4.63 11.01
C MET A 1 -13.54 4.86 10.86
N ARG A 2 -13.12 5.82 10.02
CA ARG A 2 -11.72 6.27 9.96
C ARG A 2 -11.47 7.14 11.18
N THR A 3 -10.54 6.76 12.04
CA THR A 3 -10.07 7.65 13.11
C THR A 3 -9.00 8.52 12.48
N ASP A 4 -9.21 9.84 12.50
CA ASP A 4 -8.20 10.76 11.98
C ASP A 4 -6.88 10.59 12.77
N TRP A 5 -5.75 10.73 12.06
CA TRP A 5 -4.39 10.70 12.61
C TRP A 5 -3.80 9.34 13.01
N LEU A 6 -4.43 8.22 12.66
CA LEU A 6 -3.78 6.92 12.80
C LEU A 6 -2.55 6.82 11.88
N PRO A 7 -1.49 6.10 12.30
CA PRO A 7 -0.29 5.94 11.48
C PRO A 7 -0.45 4.88 10.36
N PHE A 8 -1.70 4.48 10.06
CA PHE A 8 -2.13 3.56 9.02
C PHE A 8 -3.54 3.96 8.53
N ASP A 9 -3.95 3.49 7.35
CA ASP A 9 -5.18 3.96 6.69
C ASP A 9 -6.47 3.26 7.18
N LEU A 10 -6.42 1.93 7.36
CA LEU A 10 -7.61 1.11 7.60
C LEU A 10 -7.36 0.01 8.65
N THR A 11 -8.43 -0.45 9.27
CA THR A 11 -8.44 -1.66 10.08
C THR A 11 -9.38 -2.68 9.45
N SER A 12 -8.91 -3.90 9.20
CA SER A 12 -9.74 -4.99 8.69
C SER A 12 -10.76 -5.45 9.76
N PRO A 13 -11.84 -6.14 9.37
CA PRO A 13 -12.74 -6.78 10.35
C PRO A 13 -12.04 -7.76 11.29
N ALA A 14 -10.89 -8.32 10.88
CA ALA A 14 -10.05 -9.19 11.69
C ALA A 14 -9.05 -8.40 12.59
N GLY A 15 -9.07 -7.07 12.56
CA GLY A 15 -8.22 -6.21 13.39
C GLY A 15 -6.83 -5.93 12.82
N GLN A 16 -6.56 -6.29 11.56
CA GLN A 16 -5.26 -6.01 10.92
C GLN A 16 -5.17 -4.52 10.55
N ARG A 17 -4.04 -3.89 10.83
CA ARG A 17 -3.73 -2.52 10.41
C ARG A 17 -3.22 -2.52 8.97
N ILE A 18 -3.83 -1.74 8.10
CA ILE A 18 -3.53 -1.73 6.66
C ILE A 18 -3.07 -0.34 6.25
N GLU A 19 -1.94 -0.30 5.55
CA GLU A 19 -1.48 0.87 4.79
C GLU A 19 -1.85 0.69 3.32
N VAL A 20 -2.45 1.70 2.71
CA VAL A 20 -2.85 1.70 1.30
C VAL A 20 -1.97 2.66 0.52
N LYS A 21 -1.39 2.20 -0.59
CA LYS A 21 -0.61 3.04 -1.50
C LYS A 21 -1.12 2.87 -2.92
N SER A 22 -1.51 3.97 -3.56
CA SER A 22 -2.01 3.95 -4.94
C SER A 22 -1.00 4.55 -5.91
N ALA A 23 -0.95 4.00 -7.13
CA ALA A 23 -0.20 4.55 -8.26
C ALA A 23 -0.96 4.30 -9.57
N SER A 24 -0.67 5.12 -10.58
CA SER A 24 -1.23 5.01 -11.93
C SER A 24 -0.14 5.31 -12.95
N TYR A 25 -0.25 4.72 -14.15
CA TYR A 25 0.64 5.06 -15.28
C TYR A 25 0.33 6.44 -15.87
N LEU A 26 -0.91 6.90 -15.68
CA LEU A 26 -1.39 8.19 -16.12
C LEU A 26 -1.28 9.22 -14.99
N GLN A 27 -0.74 10.39 -15.30
CA GLN A 27 -0.90 11.58 -14.46
C GLN A 27 -1.95 12.51 -15.07
N SER A 28 -2.71 13.20 -14.22
CA SER A 28 -3.78 14.08 -14.70
C SER A 28 -3.26 15.36 -15.34
N TRP A 29 -2.01 15.75 -15.06
CA TRP A 29 -1.39 17.01 -15.52
C TRP A 29 -0.32 16.84 -16.61
N ASP A 30 0.04 15.61 -16.98
CA ASP A 30 1.06 15.33 -18.00
C ASP A 30 0.56 14.25 -18.97
N GLU A 31 1.01 14.31 -20.22
CA GLU A 31 0.84 13.25 -21.22
C GLU A 31 2.03 12.30 -21.26
N ALA A 32 3.13 12.64 -20.56
CA ALA A 32 4.28 11.77 -20.39
C ALA A 32 3.87 10.48 -19.65
N TYR A 33 4.01 9.37 -20.36
CA TYR A 33 3.84 8.03 -19.82
C TYR A 33 4.96 7.75 -18.83
N HIS A 34 4.67 7.80 -17.52
CA HIS A 34 5.66 7.40 -16.53
C HIS A 34 5.74 5.88 -16.50
N GLU A 35 6.76 5.36 -17.18
CA GLU A 35 7.08 3.92 -17.23
C GLU A 35 7.46 3.32 -15.86
N HIS A 36 7.54 4.15 -14.82
CA HIS A 36 8.09 3.76 -13.51
C HIS A 36 7.07 3.92 -12.38
N ILE A 37 6.23 2.91 -12.21
CA ILE A 37 5.38 2.76 -11.03
C ILE A 37 6.26 2.56 -9.78
N GLN A 38 6.04 3.43 -8.80
CA GLN A 38 6.75 3.41 -7.51
C GLN A 38 5.80 3.78 -6.38
N PHE A 39 6.00 3.16 -5.21
CA PHE A 39 5.24 3.43 -4.00
C PHE A 39 6.15 3.88 -2.87
N SER A 40 5.70 4.86 -2.08
CA SER A 40 6.36 5.23 -0.83
C SER A 40 6.09 4.17 0.23
N ILE A 41 7.16 3.69 0.87
CA ILE A 41 7.17 2.69 1.95
C ILE A 41 8.08 3.13 3.10
N ALA A 42 8.37 4.43 3.19
CA ALA A 42 9.25 4.97 4.20
C ALA A 42 8.71 4.67 5.61
N PRO A 43 9.54 4.13 6.52
CA PRO A 43 9.18 4.10 7.92
C PRO A 43 9.07 5.54 8.44
N HIS A 44 8.10 5.79 9.29
CA HIS A 44 7.80 7.12 9.83
C HIS A 44 7.58 7.07 11.33
N ARG A 45 7.55 8.24 11.97
CA ARG A 45 7.14 8.39 13.37
C ARG A 45 5.64 8.49 13.42
N ALA A 46 5.00 7.76 14.33
CA ALA A 46 3.59 7.97 14.63
C ALA A 46 3.42 9.32 15.35
N TRP A 47 2.33 10.03 15.05
CA TRP A 47 1.97 11.28 15.74
C TRP A 47 0.81 11.02 16.70
N ASP A 48 0.90 11.58 17.89
CA ASP A 48 -0.16 11.59 18.90
C ASP A 48 -0.47 13.06 19.32
N PRO A 49 -1.74 13.48 19.43
CA PRO A 49 -2.08 14.84 19.82
C PRO A 49 -1.56 15.28 21.20
N LYS A 50 -1.37 14.35 22.14
CA LYS A 50 -0.95 14.62 23.52
C LYS A 50 0.57 14.49 23.68
N ALA A 51 1.17 13.48 23.05
CA ALA A 51 2.58 13.12 23.23
C ALA A 51 3.48 13.60 22.07
N GLY A 52 2.92 14.08 20.96
CA GLY A 52 3.67 14.46 19.78
C GLY A 52 4.16 13.26 18.98
N TYR A 53 5.32 13.39 18.31
CA TYR A 53 5.89 12.30 17.53
C TYR A 53 6.55 11.24 18.42
N SER A 54 6.21 9.97 18.19
CA SER A 54 6.91 8.84 18.80
C SER A 54 8.40 8.84 18.44
N PRO A 55 9.30 8.43 19.35
CA PRO A 55 10.72 8.25 19.04
C PRO A 55 10.95 7.12 18.01
N ASP A 56 10.02 6.17 17.91
CA ASP A 56 10.15 5.00 17.04
C ASP A 56 9.90 5.34 15.57
N VAL A 57 10.87 5.01 14.72
CA VAL A 57 10.75 5.10 13.26
C VAL A 57 10.51 3.70 12.71
N LYS A 58 9.26 3.41 12.32
CA LYS A 58 8.88 2.10 11.77
C LYS A 58 7.71 2.21 10.80
N ARG A 59 7.37 1.09 10.16
CA ARG A 59 6.12 0.93 9.43
C ARG A 59 5.05 0.47 10.42
N HIS A 60 3.95 1.20 10.54
CA HIS A 60 2.97 1.02 11.61
C HIS A 60 1.78 0.13 11.24
N SER A 61 1.75 -0.37 10.01
CA SER A 61 0.75 -1.31 9.50
C SER A 61 1.25 -2.76 9.59
N ASP A 62 0.32 -3.71 9.66
CA ASP A 62 0.60 -5.14 9.58
C ASP A 62 0.69 -5.61 8.11
N LEU A 63 -0.05 -4.92 7.22
CA LEU A 63 -0.14 -5.19 5.78
C LEU A 63 0.00 -3.90 4.98
N TYR A 64 0.57 -4.03 3.79
CA TYR A 64 0.43 -3.06 2.72
C TYR A 64 -0.52 -3.59 1.65
N VAL A 65 -1.40 -2.72 1.15
CA VAL A 65 -2.16 -2.92 -0.08
C VAL A 65 -1.68 -1.87 -1.09
N PHE A 66 -0.94 -2.32 -2.10
CA PHE A 66 -0.54 -1.47 -3.21
C PHE A 66 -1.58 -1.59 -4.33
N CYS A 67 -2.22 -0.47 -4.66
CA CYS A 67 -3.25 -0.37 -5.68
C CYS A 67 -2.64 0.22 -6.95
N LEU A 68 -2.64 -0.54 -8.04
CA LEU A 68 -2.20 -0.07 -9.35
C LEU A 68 -3.39 0.12 -10.27
N TYR A 69 -3.62 1.36 -10.71
CA TYR A 69 -4.53 1.64 -11.81
C TYR A 69 -3.78 1.46 -13.14
N LYS A 70 -4.16 0.42 -13.89
CA LYS A 70 -3.44 -0.06 -15.07
C LYS A 70 -3.87 0.59 -16.39
N ALA A 71 -4.87 1.47 -16.38
CA ALA A 71 -5.30 2.13 -17.60
C ALA A 71 -4.14 2.94 -18.22
N LEU A 72 -4.01 2.85 -19.53
CA LEU A 72 -2.97 3.54 -20.31
C LEU A 72 -3.52 4.75 -21.09
N THR A 73 -4.82 4.98 -20.98
CA THR A 73 -5.56 6.06 -21.66
C THR A 73 -6.52 6.75 -20.69
N LYS A 74 -6.76 8.05 -20.91
CA LYS A 74 -7.54 8.92 -19.98
C LYS A 74 -9.06 8.74 -20.11
N ASP A 75 -9.53 8.01 -21.11
CA ASP A 75 -10.96 7.73 -21.37
C ASP A 75 -11.54 6.64 -20.45
N VAL A 76 -10.68 5.90 -19.76
CA VAL A 76 -11.11 4.90 -18.78
C VAL A 76 -11.41 5.56 -17.44
N SER A 77 -12.60 5.29 -16.91
CA SER A 77 -13.01 5.76 -15.59
C SER A 77 -12.23 5.07 -14.47
N PRO A 78 -11.70 5.80 -13.46
CA PRO A 78 -11.13 5.20 -12.26
C PRO A 78 -12.12 4.35 -11.44
N LEU A 79 -13.42 4.44 -11.72
CA LEU A 79 -14.44 3.57 -11.11
C LEU A 79 -14.56 2.20 -11.81
N ALA A 80 -13.91 2.02 -12.96
CA ALA A 80 -13.83 0.74 -13.65
C ALA A 80 -12.86 -0.20 -12.89
N LEU A 81 -13.44 -1.03 -12.02
CA LEU A 81 -12.69 -1.86 -11.07
C LEU A 81 -11.79 -2.90 -11.75
N GLU A 82 -12.09 -3.29 -12.98
CA GLU A 82 -11.29 -4.20 -13.80
C GLU A 82 -9.91 -3.63 -14.19
N TYR A 83 -9.73 -2.31 -14.11
CA TYR A 83 -8.44 -1.66 -14.34
C TYR A 83 -7.58 -1.57 -13.08
N TRP A 84 -8.10 -1.94 -11.93
CA TRP A 84 -7.35 -1.97 -10.68
C TRP A 84 -6.74 -3.35 -10.43
N GLU A 85 -5.47 -3.36 -10.11
CA GLU A 85 -4.74 -4.53 -9.64
C GLU A 85 -4.16 -4.25 -8.27
N PHE A 86 -4.32 -5.21 -7.36
CA PHE A 86 -3.94 -5.08 -5.97
C PHE A 86 -2.81 -6.04 -5.65
N TYR A 87 -1.83 -5.53 -4.92
CA TYR A 87 -0.71 -6.30 -4.41
C TYR A 87 -0.71 -6.20 -2.90
N VAL A 88 -0.98 -7.32 -2.23
CA VAL A 88 -1.03 -7.40 -0.76
C VAL A 88 0.27 -8.01 -0.25
N LEU A 89 0.95 -7.30 0.64
CA LEU A 89 2.24 -7.72 1.18
C LEU A 89 2.29 -7.50 2.70
N PRO A 90 2.66 -8.53 3.50
CA PRO A 90 2.92 -8.33 4.92
C PRO A 90 4.07 -7.36 5.17
N THR A 91 3.88 -6.45 6.12
CA THR A 91 4.89 -5.45 6.48
C THR A 91 6.20 -6.09 6.94
N TYR A 92 6.15 -7.25 7.61
CA TYR A 92 7.36 -7.94 8.05
C TYR A 92 8.27 -8.32 6.87
N VAL A 93 7.71 -8.61 5.68
CA VAL A 93 8.51 -8.92 4.49
C VAL A 93 9.32 -7.70 4.05
N LEU A 94 8.72 -6.50 4.10
CA LEU A 94 9.44 -5.24 3.83
C LEU A 94 10.48 -4.95 4.91
N ASN A 95 10.20 -5.25 6.17
CA ASN A 95 11.16 -5.02 7.25
C ASN A 95 12.38 -5.94 7.13
N GLU A 96 12.16 -7.21 6.78
CA GLU A 96 13.22 -8.21 6.63
C GLU A 96 14.04 -7.98 5.34
N GLN A 97 13.37 -7.73 4.20
CA GLN A 97 14.05 -7.67 2.90
C GLN A 97 14.40 -6.26 2.42
N LYS A 98 13.74 -5.22 2.96
CA LYS A 98 13.87 -3.80 2.55
C LYS A 98 13.86 -2.85 3.77
N PRO A 99 14.70 -3.07 4.80
CA PRO A 99 14.57 -2.45 6.12
C PRO A 99 14.54 -0.92 6.09
N ASN A 100 15.48 -0.30 5.36
CA ASN A 100 15.64 1.16 5.32
C ASN A 100 15.08 1.81 4.05
N GLN A 101 14.45 1.02 3.18
CA GLN A 101 14.02 1.48 1.88
C GLN A 101 12.81 2.41 2.02
N LYS A 102 12.88 3.59 1.40
CA LYS A 102 11.81 4.59 1.43
C LYS A 102 10.81 4.44 0.29
N ASN A 103 11.21 3.81 -0.81
CA ASN A 103 10.36 3.61 -1.98
C ASN A 103 10.57 2.24 -2.60
N ILE A 104 9.53 1.65 -3.19
CA ILE A 104 9.61 0.37 -3.89
C ILE A 104 9.00 0.50 -5.28
N SER A 105 9.76 0.09 -6.31
CA SER A 105 9.23 0.00 -7.68
C SER A 105 8.31 -1.20 -7.82
N LEU A 106 7.42 -1.18 -8.82
CA LEU A 106 6.51 -2.30 -9.08
C LEU A 106 7.26 -3.64 -9.31
N ASN A 107 8.35 -3.62 -10.08
CA ASN A 107 9.17 -4.81 -10.31
C ASN A 107 9.81 -5.32 -9.02
N SER A 108 10.33 -4.42 -8.18
CA SER A 108 10.89 -4.79 -6.87
C SER A 108 9.82 -5.34 -5.93
N LEU A 109 8.61 -4.78 -5.97
CA LEU A 109 7.47 -5.28 -5.20
C LEU A 109 7.10 -6.69 -5.64
N LYS A 110 6.94 -6.94 -6.95
CA LYS A 110 6.65 -8.27 -7.50
C LYS A 110 7.71 -9.31 -7.11
N ALA A 111 8.99 -8.93 -7.05
CA ALA A 111 10.07 -9.81 -6.61
C ALA A 111 9.92 -10.28 -5.14
N LEU A 112 9.21 -9.52 -4.29
CA LEU A 112 8.87 -9.92 -2.92
C LEU A 112 7.70 -10.92 -2.83
N LYS A 113 7.14 -11.33 -3.98
CA LYS A 113 6.02 -12.27 -4.11
C LYS A 113 4.79 -11.85 -3.29
N PRO A 114 4.25 -10.64 -3.51
CA PRO A 114 2.99 -10.23 -2.90
C PRO A 114 1.86 -11.14 -3.42
N TYR A 115 0.77 -11.20 -2.67
CA TYR A 115 -0.48 -11.76 -3.16
C TYR A 115 -1.08 -10.78 -4.17
N ILE A 116 -1.32 -11.23 -5.40
CA ILE A 116 -1.85 -10.42 -6.49
C ILE A 116 -3.32 -10.78 -6.68
N THR A 117 -4.20 -9.77 -6.74
CA THR A 117 -5.65 -9.96 -6.89
C THR A 117 -6.30 -8.77 -7.57
N ASP A 118 -7.52 -8.97 -8.08
CA ASP A 118 -8.43 -7.90 -8.45
C ASP A 118 -9.23 -7.40 -7.24
N PHE A 119 -10.18 -6.49 -7.48
CA PHE A 119 -11.04 -5.94 -6.43
C PHE A 119 -11.90 -7.00 -5.74
N ALA A 120 -12.40 -7.99 -6.48
CA ALA A 120 -13.29 -9.01 -5.93
C ALA A 120 -12.57 -9.93 -4.94
N GLY A 121 -11.33 -10.34 -5.24
CA GLY A 121 -10.53 -11.19 -4.36
C GLY A 121 -9.81 -10.45 -3.23
N LEU A 122 -9.78 -9.11 -3.24
CA LEU A 122 -9.02 -8.30 -2.28
C LEU A 122 -9.36 -8.61 -0.82
N ARG A 123 -10.66 -8.75 -0.52
CA ARG A 123 -11.12 -9.08 0.84
C ARG A 123 -10.54 -10.40 1.32
N ASP A 124 -10.65 -11.43 0.50
CA ASP A 124 -10.22 -12.78 0.87
C ASP A 124 -8.70 -12.84 1.05
N VAL A 125 -7.95 -12.16 0.18
CA VAL A 125 -6.50 -12.05 0.33
C VAL A 125 -6.13 -11.36 1.63
N ILE A 126 -6.74 -10.21 1.97
CA ILE A 126 -6.46 -9.49 3.22
C ILE A 126 -6.71 -10.37 4.45
N LEU A 127 -7.86 -11.07 4.47
CA LEU A 127 -8.26 -11.90 5.61
C LEU A 127 -7.36 -13.14 5.80
N ASN A 128 -6.81 -13.68 4.72
CA ASN A 128 -5.96 -14.89 4.77
C ASN A 128 -4.46 -14.58 4.73
N CYS A 129 -4.06 -13.31 4.57
CA CYS A 129 -2.65 -12.94 4.52
C CYS A 129 -2.00 -13.12 5.90
N PRO A 130 -0.88 -13.87 6.01
CA PRO A 130 -0.22 -14.07 7.29
C PRO A 130 0.40 -12.75 7.77
N THR A 131 -0.01 -12.28 8.94
CA THR A 131 0.50 -11.03 9.53
C THR A 131 1.24 -11.29 10.84
N LYS A 132 2.31 -10.53 11.07
CA LYS A 132 2.92 -10.32 12.39
C LYS A 132 2.57 -8.90 12.82
N ARG A 133 2.26 -8.68 14.10
CA ARG A 133 2.06 -7.32 14.59
C ARG A 133 3.36 -6.53 14.48
N ALA A 134 3.31 -5.43 13.73
CA ALA A 134 4.40 -4.46 13.59
C ALA A 134 4.58 -3.54 14.79
#